data_AF-A0A917WC70-F1
#
_entry.id   AF-A0A917WC70-F1
#
_cell.length_a   1.000
_cell.length_b   1.000
_cell.length_c   1.000
_cell.angle_alpha   90.00
_cell.angle_beta   90.00
_cell.angle_gamma   90.00
#
_symmetry.space_group_name_H-M   'P 1'
#
loop_
_entity.id
_entity.type
_entity.pdbx_description
1 polymer ?
#
loop_
_entity_poly.entity_id
_entity_poly.type
_entity_poly.pdbx_seq_one_letter_code
_entity_poly.pdbx_strand_id
1 'polypeptide(L)' 'MLRLAEYLRSAELTQAAFAERVGVKQPTVHRWLKGEARPSWRVAERIAVTTGGAVPVAAWAEQPDESAA' A
#
# COMPACT_ATOMS: atom_id res chain seq x y z
N MET A 1 -4.59 3.94 5.90
CA MET A 1 -3.13 3.81 5.66
C MET A 1 -2.63 4.94 4.76
N LEU A 2 -1.98 5.96 5.33
CA LEU A 2 -1.65 7.21 4.63
C LEU A 2 -0.56 7.05 3.56
N ARG A 3 0.50 6.27 3.84
CA ARG A 3 1.67 6.17 2.95
C ARG A 3 1.38 5.61 1.56
N LEU A 4 0.58 4.55 1.44
CA LEU A 4 0.20 4.03 0.12
C LEU A 4 -0.72 5.01 -0.62
N ALA A 5 -1.65 5.64 0.09
CA ALA A 5 -2.56 6.62 -0.51
C ALA A 5 -1.80 7.86 -1.02
N GLU A 6 -0.82 8.34 -0.26
CA GLU A 6 0.08 9.43 -0.62
C GLU A 6 0.93 9.10 -1.83
N TYR A 7 1.54 7.92 -1.85
CA TYR A 7 2.32 7.47 -3.00
C TYR A 7 1.48 7.41 -4.28
N LEU A 8 0.25 6.88 -4.22
CA LEU A 8 -0.62 6.82 -5.39
C LEU A 8 -0.98 8.21 -5.91
N ARG A 9 -1.20 9.19 -5.02
CA ARG A 9 -1.46 10.58 -5.41
C ARG A 9 -0.23 11.25 -6.00
N SER A 10 0.94 11.12 -5.37
CA SER A 10 2.18 11.78 -5.85
C SER A 10 2.70 11.18 -7.15
N ALA A 11 2.45 9.89 -7.37
CA ALA A 11 2.82 9.19 -8.60
C ALA A 11 1.73 9.26 -9.69
N GLU A 12 0.61 9.94 -9.43
CA GLU A 12 -0.56 10.02 -10.33
C GLU A 12 -1.06 8.64 -10.80
N LEU A 13 -0.99 7.64 -9.90
CA LEU A 13 -1.37 6.26 -10.18
C LEU A 13 -2.78 5.96 -9.67
N THR A 14 -3.58 5.36 -10.54
CA THR A 14 -4.84 4.75 -10.11
C THR A 14 -4.57 3.47 -9.32
N GLN A 15 -5.53 3.08 -8.47
CA GLN A 15 -5.46 1.82 -7.74
C GLN A 15 -5.35 0.61 -8.68
N ALA A 16 -5.98 0.69 -9.87
CA ALA A 16 -5.93 -0.37 -10.88
C ALA A 16 -4.53 -0.47 -11.51
N ALA A 17 -3.96 0.66 -11.95
CA ALA A 17 -2.62 0.68 -12.53
C ALA A 17 -1.55 0.21 -11.51
N PHE A 18 -1.71 0.58 -10.24
CA PHE A 18 -0.82 0.08 -9.19
C PHE A 18 -1.01 -1.42 -8.93
N ALA A 19 -2.25 -1.91 -8.92
CA ALA A 19 -2.56 -3.32 -8.73
C ALA A 19 -1.91 -4.18 -9.83
N GLU A 20 -1.99 -3.73 -11.08
CA GLU A 20 -1.33 -4.39 -12.22
C GLU A 20 0.19 -4.44 -12.05
N ARG A 21 0.83 -3.33 -11.65
CA ARG A 21 2.28 -3.30 -11.40
C ARG A 21 2.73 -4.27 -10.30
N VAL A 22 1.94 -4.42 -9.25
CA VAL A 22 2.26 -5.32 -8.13
C VAL A 22 1.81 -6.77 -8.41
N GLY A 23 0.94 -6.98 -9.41
CA GLY A 23 0.41 -8.29 -9.75
C GLY A 23 -0.71 -8.75 -8.80
N VAL A 24 -1.57 -7.82 -8.38
CA VAL A 24 -2.77 -8.09 -7.57
C VAL A 24 -4.01 -7.51 -8.25
N LYS A 25 -5.20 -7.77 -7.69
CA LYS A 25 -6.44 -7.18 -8.18
C LYS A 25 -6.66 -5.81 -7.54
N GLN A 26 -7.28 -4.87 -8.26
CA GLN A 26 -7.60 -3.54 -7.74
C GLN A 26 -8.39 -3.56 -6.41
N PRO A 27 -9.37 -4.46 -6.18
CA PRO A 27 -10.06 -4.55 -4.90
C PRO A 27 -9.13 -4.91 -3.74
N THR A 28 -8.03 -5.61 -3.99
CA THR A 28 -7.01 -5.91 -2.97
C THR A 28 -6.33 -4.62 -2.50
N VAL A 29 -5.98 -3.73 -3.45
CA VAL A 29 -5.40 -2.41 -3.15
C VAL A 29 -6.40 -1.53 -2.40
N HIS A 30 -7.67 -1.57 -2.78
CA HIS A 30 -8.74 -0.86 -2.06
C HIS A 30 -8.80 -1.27 -0.58
N ARG A 31 -8.81 -2.58 -0.29
CA ARG A 31 -8.83 -3.11 1.08
C ARG A 31 -7.60 -2.69 1.89
N TRP A 32 -6.43 -2.63 1.27
CA TRP A 32 -5.21 -2.11 1.92
C TRP A 32 -5.33 -0.64 2.31
N LEU A 33 -5.88 0.19 1.42
CA LEU A 33 -6.08 1.62 1.69
C LEU A 33 -7.06 1.85 2.84
N LYS A 34 -8.12 1.03 2.90
CA LYS A 34 -9.13 1.01 3.98
C LYS A 34 -8.62 0.41 5.29
N GLY A 35 -7.50 -0.31 5.29
CA GLY A 35 -6.99 -1.03 6.45
C GLY A 35 -7.72 -2.34 6.76
N GLU A 36 -8.64 -2.76 5.89
CA GLU A 36 -9.41 -4.02 6.02
C GLU A 36 -8.56 -5.27 5.78
N ALA A 37 -7.45 -5.11 5.06
CA ALA A 37 -6.51 -6.19 4.79
C ALA A 37 -5.08 -5.66 4.78
N ARG A 38 -4.13 -6.58 4.96
CA ARG A 38 -2.70 -6.33 4.77
C ARG A 38 -2.15 -7.24 3.67
N PRO A 39 -1.18 -6.79 2.87
CA PRO A 39 -0.46 -7.63 1.93
C PRO A 39 0.33 -8.70 2.71
N SER A 40 0.55 -9.85 2.07
CA SER A 40 1.51 -10.83 2.57
C SER A 40 2.93 -10.27 2.47
N TRP A 41 3.87 -10.86 3.20
CA TRP A 41 5.29 -10.47 3.17
C TRP A 41 5.85 -10.31 1.75
N ARG A 42 5.64 -11.30 0.87
CA ARG A 42 6.08 -11.25 -0.54
C ARG A 42 5.48 -10.09 -1.32
N VAL A 43 4.23 -9.76 -1.05
CA VAL A 43 3.54 -8.65 -1.74
C VAL A 43 4.03 -7.31 -1.18
N ALA A 44 4.25 -7.21 0.13
CA ALA A 44 4.80 -6.02 0.76
C ALA A 44 6.23 -5.73 0.28
N GLU A 45 7.07 -6.76 0.14
CA GLU A 45 8.42 -6.64 -0.44
C GLU A 45 8.35 -6.13 -1.89
N ARG A 46 7.46 -6.71 -2.71
CA ARG A 46 7.26 -6.25 -4.09
C ARG A 46 6.80 -4.80 -4.15
N ILE A 47 5.87 -4.41 -3.28
CA ILE A 47 5.42 -3.02 -3.15
C ILE A 47 6.61 -2.12 -2.83
N ALA A 48 7.46 -2.50 -1.87
CA ALA A 48 8.63 -1.70 -1.51
C ALA A 48 9.59 -1.52 -2.71
N VAL A 49 9.83 -2.58 -3.49
CA VAL A 49 10.66 -2.51 -4.69
C VAL A 49 10.02 -1.66 -5.78
N THR A 50 8.74 -1.89 -6.12
CA THR A 50 8.02 -1.15 -7.18
C THR A 50 7.86 0.33 -6.86
N THR A 51 7.79 0.68 -5.58
CA THR A 51 7.65 2.07 -5.11
C THR A 51 9.00 2.75 -4.84
N GLY A 52 10.12 2.08 -5.09
CA GLY A 52 11.46 2.62 -4.81
C GLY A 52 11.69 2.91 -3.31
N GLY A 53 11.04 2.16 -2.43
CA GLY A 53 11.09 2.35 -0.98
C GLY A 53 10.12 3.40 -0.43
N ALA A 54 9.32 4.07 -1.27
CA ALA A 54 8.32 5.04 -0.79
C ALA A 54 7.24 4.37 0.08
N VAL A 55 6.93 3.10 -0.18
CA VAL A 55 6.09 2.27 0.69
C VAL A 55 6.93 1.09 1.20
N PRO A 56 7.72 1.27 2.27
CA PRO A 56 8.60 0.23 2.79
C PRO A 56 7.79 -0.91 3.41
N VAL A 57 8.39 -2.10 3.51
CA VAL A 57 7.73 -3.27 4.13
C VAL A 57 7.29 -2.98 5.57
N ALA A 58 8.08 -2.20 6.31
CA ALA A 58 7.77 -1.75 7.67
C ALA A 58 6.50 -0.89 7.77
N ALA A 59 6.06 -0.25 6.67
CA ALA A 59 4.80 0.49 6.64
C ALA A 59 3.57 -0.42 6.86
N TRP A 60 3.74 -1.73 6.70
CA TRP A 60 2.72 -2.75 6.90
C TRP A 60 2.81 -3.46 8.25
N ALA A 61 3.89 -3.21 9.02
CA ALA A 61 4.17 -3.93 10.27
C ALA A 61 3.25 -3.45 11.41
N GLU A 62 3.19 -2.17 11.73
CA GLU A 62 2.25 -1.59 12.69
C GLU A 62 2.47 -0.06 12.74
N GLN A 63 1.39 0.70 12.61
CA GLN A 63 1.28 1.99 13.29
C GLN A 63 0.10 1.78 14.24
N PRO A 64 0.24 2.01 15.56
CA PRO A 64 -0.92 2.21 16.41
C PRO A 64 -1.75 3.34 15.80
N ASP A 65 -3.07 3.20 15.85
CA ASP A 65 -4.02 4.22 15.45
C ASP A 65 -3.77 5.50 16.28
N GLU A 66 -3.02 6.46 15.74
CA GLU A 66 -2.94 7.82 16.27
C GLU A 66 -4.18 8.59 15.78
N SER A 67 -5.36 8.11 16.17
CA SER A 67 -6.65 8.78 16.01
C SER A 67 -7.61 8.42 17.15
N ALA A 68 -7.04 8.23 18.35
CA ALA A 68 -7.77 8.36 19.60
C ALA A 68 -7.11 9.51 20.40
N ALA A 69 -7.47 10.75 20.05
CA ALA A 69 -7.23 11.94 20.85
C ALA A 69 -8.55 12.72 20.94
#